data_AF-A0A2E3EWM0-F1
#
_entry.id   AF-A0A2E3EWM0-F1
#
_cell.length_a   1.000
_cell.length_b   1.000
_cell.length_c   1.000
_cell.angle_alpha   90.00
_cell.angle_beta   90.00
_cell.angle_gamma   90.00
#
_symmetry.space_group_name_H-M   'P 1'
#
loop_
_entity.id
_entity.type
_entity.pdbx_description
1 polymer ?
#
loop_
_entity_poly.entity_id
_entity_poly.type
_entity_poly.pdbx_seq_one_letter_code
_entity_poly.pdbx_strand_id
1 'polypeptide(L)'
;MPPAMSAMPPDRCLTRPSGCATWSRAMSPRSRRPDPRTRHLRRTPTMAGSASVIRLPAVAALLLLTAACAGHPQGPAPAAACPAGDTAMVQATLFFGLDRPGGAPQITPREFDRFVDEVVSPTFPDGFTIQQAEGGWRDTETGATIREPSRTILILAPAADAAARAALRTRLDRVRSAYIRAFDQQAVGLATGPACVDF
;
A
#
# COMPACT_ATOMS: atom_id res chain seq x y z
N MET A 1 -33.52 15.06 45.19
CA MET A 1 -32.24 15.41 45.83
C MET A 1 -31.11 14.86 44.97
N PRO A 2 -30.41 15.70 44.18
CA PRO A 2 -29.18 15.27 43.50
C PRO A 2 -27.95 15.53 44.38
N PRO A 3 -26.92 14.67 44.40
CA PRO A 3 -25.63 15.03 44.97
C PRO A 3 -24.82 15.90 44.01
N ALA A 4 -24.03 16.78 44.62
CA ALA A 4 -23.39 17.94 44.05
C ALA A 4 -22.17 17.61 43.15
N MET A 5 -22.02 18.43 42.12
CA MET A 5 -20.78 18.64 41.38
C MET A 5 -19.70 19.18 42.31
N SER A 6 -18.52 18.55 42.33
CA SER A 6 -17.33 19.11 42.96
C SER A 6 -16.37 19.59 41.87
N ALA A 7 -16.22 20.91 41.77
CA ALA A 7 -15.24 21.57 40.94
C ALA A 7 -13.83 21.39 41.54
N MET A 8 -12.86 21.09 40.68
CA MET A 8 -11.43 21.06 41.00
C MET A 8 -10.82 22.43 40.64
N PRO A 9 -9.95 23.01 41.49
CA PRO A 9 -9.32 24.31 41.22
C PRO A 9 -8.16 24.20 40.20
N PRO A 10 -7.83 25.30 39.50
CA PRO A 10 -6.70 25.35 38.57
C PRO A 10 -5.38 25.57 39.33
N ASP A 11 -4.44 24.64 39.14
CA ASP A 11 -3.08 24.83 39.63
C ASP A 11 -2.26 25.76 38.74
N ARG A 12 -1.58 26.65 39.44
CA ARG A 12 -0.92 27.86 38.97
C ARG A 12 0.34 27.57 38.16
N CYS A 13 0.54 28.45 37.17
CA CYS A 13 1.84 28.76 36.58
C CYS A 13 2.94 28.93 37.63
N LEU A 14 4.05 28.21 37.46
CA LEU A 14 5.34 28.59 38.01
C LEU A 14 6.31 28.86 36.85
N THR A 15 6.63 30.14 36.74
CA THR A 15 7.69 30.75 35.94
C THR A 15 9.07 30.27 36.37
N ARG A 16 9.95 29.91 35.42
CA ARG A 16 11.41 30.13 35.55
C ARG A 16 12.03 30.50 34.19
N PRO A 17 12.94 31.49 34.15
CA PRO A 17 13.49 32.05 32.92
C PRO A 17 14.88 31.48 32.57
N SER A 18 15.36 31.89 31.39
CA SER A 18 16.77 31.98 30.95
C SER A 18 17.19 30.96 29.90
N GLY A 19 17.33 31.44 28.66
CA GLY A 19 17.97 30.69 27.57
C GLY A 19 17.82 31.29 26.18
N CYS A 20 18.02 32.60 26.02
CA CYS A 20 18.20 33.21 24.69
C CYS A 20 19.50 32.69 24.06
N ALA A 21 19.41 31.68 23.20
CA ALA A 21 20.49 31.34 22.27
C ALA A 21 20.37 32.23 21.04
N THR A 22 21.23 33.24 20.99
CA THR A 22 21.44 34.14 19.84
C THR A 22 21.91 33.34 18.63
N TRP A 23 21.07 33.25 17.60
CA TRP A 23 21.48 32.83 16.26
C TRP A 23 22.17 34.01 15.56
N SER A 24 23.50 34.02 15.62
CA SER A 24 24.32 34.96 14.86
C SER A 24 24.31 34.62 13.37
N ARG A 25 24.22 35.68 12.58
CA ARG A 25 24.09 35.70 11.13
C ARG A 25 25.37 35.30 10.40
N ALA A 26 25.12 34.90 9.16
CA ALA A 26 25.89 35.12 7.95
C ALA A 26 27.11 34.22 7.71
N MET A 27 27.02 33.43 6.64
CA MET A 27 28.02 33.44 5.57
C MET A 27 27.39 32.93 4.26
N SER A 28 27.47 33.80 3.26
CA SER A 28 26.96 33.70 1.89
C SER A 28 27.61 32.58 1.05
N PRO A 29 27.05 32.26 -0.14
CA PRO A 29 27.29 31.00 -0.83
C PRO A 29 28.58 31.03 -1.65
N ARG A 30 29.40 29.97 -1.57
CA ARG A 30 30.47 29.73 -2.55
C ARG A 30 30.00 28.74 -3.61
N SER A 31 29.61 29.31 -4.75
CA SER A 31 29.46 28.62 -6.03
C SER A 31 30.76 27.89 -6.38
N ARG A 32 30.73 26.55 -6.47
CA ARG A 32 31.82 25.78 -7.06
C ARG A 32 31.70 25.85 -8.58
N ARG A 33 32.69 26.42 -9.24
CA ARG A 33 32.85 26.37 -10.71
C ARG A 33 33.32 24.95 -11.11
N PRO A 34 32.92 24.44 -12.29
CA PRO A 34 33.44 23.18 -12.81
C PRO A 34 34.85 23.38 -13.40
N ASP A 35 35.75 22.46 -13.09
CA ASP A 35 37.11 22.38 -13.63
C ASP A 35 37.09 21.76 -15.05
N PRO A 36 37.61 22.45 -16.09
CA PRO A 36 37.67 21.90 -17.44
C PRO A 36 39.00 21.19 -17.71
N ARG A 37 38.89 19.98 -18.25
CA ARG A 37 39.89 19.31 -19.11
C ARG A 37 41.11 18.71 -18.41
N THR A 38 41.03 17.41 -18.16
CA THR A 38 42.17 16.50 -18.32
C THR A 38 41.81 15.39 -19.30
N ARG A 39 42.17 15.63 -20.58
CA ARG A 39 42.25 14.61 -21.62
C ARG A 39 43.34 13.62 -21.23
N HIS A 40 42.96 12.46 -20.69
CA HIS A 40 43.87 11.32 -20.62
C HIS A 40 43.87 10.58 -21.96
N LEU A 41 44.81 10.96 -22.81
CA LEU A 41 45.29 10.12 -23.91
C LEU A 41 45.95 8.89 -23.30
N ARG A 42 45.20 7.78 -23.20
CA ARG A 42 45.80 6.47 -22.94
C ARG A 42 45.99 5.73 -24.26
N ARG A 43 47.29 5.55 -24.53
CA ARG A 43 47.90 4.81 -25.63
C ARG A 43 47.37 3.38 -25.68
N THR A 44 47.01 2.97 -26.89
CA THR A 44 46.75 1.59 -27.29
C THR A 44 48.05 0.78 -27.25
N PRO A 45 48.15 -0.33 -26.49
CA PRO A 45 49.22 -1.29 -26.69
C PRO A 45 48.90 -2.21 -27.88
N THR A 46 49.89 -2.31 -28.73
CA THR A 46 50.01 -3.06 -29.98
C THR A 46 49.77 -4.55 -29.78
N MET A 47 48.98 -5.15 -30.67
CA MET A 47 48.82 -6.61 -30.76
C MET A 47 50.12 -7.27 -31.24
N ALA A 48 50.67 -8.18 -30.43
CA ALA A 48 51.64 -9.17 -30.88
C ALA A 48 50.91 -10.50 -31.03
N GLY A 49 50.74 -10.91 -32.29
CA GLY A 49 50.12 -12.16 -32.67
C GLY A 49 50.98 -13.37 -32.29
N SER A 50 50.33 -14.38 -31.73
CA SER A 50 50.78 -15.76 -31.79
C SER A 50 49.65 -16.55 -32.44
N ALA A 51 49.81 -16.84 -33.72
CA ALA A 51 48.89 -17.65 -34.50
C ALA A 51 49.00 -19.11 -34.04
N SER A 52 48.26 -19.48 -32.99
CA SER A 52 47.96 -20.88 -32.72
C SER A 52 46.73 -21.27 -33.53
N VAL A 53 46.96 -21.98 -34.63
CA VAL A 53 45.93 -22.69 -35.39
C VAL A 53 45.37 -23.81 -34.52
N ILE A 54 44.44 -23.46 -33.63
CA ILE A 54 43.64 -24.43 -32.88
C ILE A 54 42.45 -24.81 -33.76
N ARG A 55 42.46 -26.07 -34.17
CA ARG A 55 41.46 -26.73 -35.03
C ARG A 55 40.06 -26.56 -34.44
N LEU A 56 39.19 -25.83 -35.14
CA LEU A 56 37.72 -25.90 -34.98
C LEU A 56 37.28 -27.29 -35.45
N PRO A 57 36.84 -28.19 -34.54
CA PRO A 57 35.50 -28.75 -34.72
C PRO A 57 34.79 -29.09 -33.39
N ALA A 58 35.18 -28.50 -32.25
CA ALA A 58 34.55 -28.85 -30.96
C ALA A 58 33.66 -27.75 -30.35
N VAL A 59 33.76 -26.50 -30.82
CA VAL A 59 32.98 -25.37 -30.26
C VAL A 59 31.59 -25.24 -30.90
N ALA A 60 31.37 -25.80 -32.09
CA ALA A 60 30.08 -25.75 -32.77
C ALA A 60 29.03 -26.72 -32.16
N ALA A 61 29.46 -27.77 -31.46
CA ALA A 61 28.54 -28.74 -30.85
C ALA A 61 27.99 -28.29 -29.48
N LEU A 62 28.65 -27.34 -28.80
CA LEU A 62 28.24 -26.89 -27.46
C LEU A 62 27.28 -25.68 -27.48
N LEU A 63 27.14 -25.00 -28.63
CA LEU A 63 26.22 -23.86 -28.80
C LEU A 63 24.80 -24.27 -29.21
N LEU A 64 24.53 -25.56 -29.44
CA LEU A 64 23.20 -26.06 -29.87
C LEU A 64 22.32 -26.57 -28.70
N LEU A 65 22.82 -26.59 -27.46
CA LEU A 65 22.11 -27.14 -26.31
C LEU A 65 21.38 -26.09 -25.44
N THR A 66 21.43 -24.79 -25.78
CA THR A 66 20.80 -23.73 -24.98
C THR A 66 19.45 -23.23 -25.50
N ALA A 67 18.91 -23.81 -26.57
CA ALA A 67 17.64 -23.38 -27.17
C ALA A 67 16.37 -24.08 -26.60
N ALA A 68 16.50 -25.00 -25.64
CA ALA A 68 15.38 -25.80 -25.13
C ALA A 68 14.56 -25.17 -24.00
N CYS A 69 14.87 -23.94 -23.57
CA CYS A 69 14.08 -23.20 -22.56
C CYS A 69 13.25 -22.06 -23.17
N ALA A 70 12.94 -22.10 -24.46
CA ALA A 70 12.02 -21.16 -25.08
C ALA A 70 10.57 -21.67 -24.92
N GLY A 71 9.89 -21.20 -23.87
CA GLY A 71 8.43 -21.13 -23.81
C GLY A 71 7.71 -22.47 -23.71
N HIS A 72 7.63 -23.04 -22.50
CA HIS A 72 6.40 -23.74 -22.16
C HIS A 72 5.28 -22.69 -22.18
N PRO A 73 4.23 -22.83 -22.99
CA PRO A 73 3.02 -22.03 -22.80
C PRO A 73 2.48 -22.43 -21.43
N GLN A 74 2.79 -21.61 -20.43
CA GLN A 74 2.06 -21.61 -19.18
C GLN A 74 0.65 -21.14 -19.55
N GLY A 75 -0.20 -22.10 -19.96
CA GLY A 75 -1.64 -21.90 -19.85
C GLY A 75 -1.95 -21.45 -18.42
N PRO A 76 -3.03 -20.68 -18.20
CA PRO A 76 -3.36 -20.21 -16.86
C PRO A 76 -3.30 -21.39 -15.90
N ALA A 77 -2.42 -21.31 -14.91
CA ALA A 77 -2.31 -22.35 -13.89
C ALA A 77 -3.72 -22.63 -13.37
N PRO A 78 -4.13 -23.90 -13.23
CA PRO A 78 -5.44 -24.20 -12.65
C PRO A 78 -5.50 -23.47 -11.32
N ALA A 79 -6.50 -22.59 -11.16
CA ALA A 79 -6.79 -21.98 -9.87
C ALA A 79 -6.85 -23.13 -8.87
N ALA A 80 -6.02 -23.10 -7.83
CA ALA A 80 -5.96 -24.17 -6.85
C ALA A 80 -7.39 -24.49 -6.41
N ALA A 81 -7.87 -25.69 -6.77
CA ALA A 81 -9.20 -26.11 -6.42
C ALA A 81 -9.29 -26.21 -4.91
N CYS A 82 -10.43 -25.80 -4.34
CA CYS A 82 -10.60 -25.88 -2.90
C CYS A 82 -10.58 -27.34 -2.41
N PRO A 83 -10.10 -27.58 -1.17
CA PRO A 83 -10.22 -28.87 -0.52
C PRO A 83 -11.65 -29.42 -0.56
N ALA A 84 -11.80 -30.74 -0.50
CA ALA A 84 -13.12 -31.35 -0.44
C ALA A 84 -13.86 -30.90 0.84
N GLY A 85 -15.09 -30.40 0.68
CA GLY A 85 -15.88 -29.79 1.75
C GLY A 85 -15.91 -28.26 1.67
N ASP A 86 -14.85 -27.63 1.17
CA ASP A 86 -14.76 -26.17 1.07
C ASP A 86 -15.45 -25.64 -0.19
N THR A 87 -16.02 -24.44 -0.08
CA THR A 87 -16.57 -23.68 -1.19
C THR A 87 -15.59 -22.62 -1.68
N ALA A 88 -15.34 -22.58 -2.99
CA ALA A 88 -14.56 -21.53 -3.62
C ALA A 88 -15.32 -20.20 -3.64
N MET A 89 -14.74 -19.17 -3.01
CA MET A 89 -15.29 -17.83 -2.89
C MET A 89 -14.23 -16.77 -3.22
N VAL A 90 -14.67 -15.51 -3.27
CA VAL A 90 -13.78 -14.34 -3.21
C VAL A 90 -13.85 -13.76 -1.81
N GLN A 91 -12.68 -13.54 -1.21
CA GLN A 91 -12.54 -12.65 -0.07
C GLN A 91 -12.25 -11.23 -0.58
N ALA A 92 -13.03 -10.27 -0.14
CA ALA A 92 -12.80 -8.85 -0.37
C ALA A 92 -12.59 -8.15 0.98
N THR A 93 -11.54 -7.35 1.08
CA THR A 93 -11.26 -6.52 2.26
C THR A 93 -11.25 -5.06 1.83
N LEU A 94 -12.13 -4.28 2.43
CA LEU A 94 -12.18 -2.82 2.31
C LEU A 94 -11.43 -2.18 3.47
N PHE A 95 -10.63 -1.14 3.19
CA PHE A 95 -9.81 -0.42 4.17
C PHE A 95 -10.24 1.03 4.23
N PHE A 96 -10.73 1.46 5.39
CA PHE A 96 -11.30 2.78 5.63
C PHE A 96 -10.41 3.56 6.60
N GLY A 97 -9.83 4.67 6.14
CA GLY A 97 -9.20 5.67 7.00
C GLY A 97 -10.27 6.45 7.76
N LEU A 98 -9.97 6.81 9.01
CA LEU A 98 -10.89 7.58 9.87
C LEU A 98 -10.51 9.06 9.97
N ASP A 99 -9.33 9.47 9.53
CA ASP A 99 -8.91 10.86 9.54
C ASP A 99 -9.54 11.62 8.38
N ARG A 100 -10.11 12.80 8.65
CA ARG A 100 -10.70 13.65 7.62
C ARG A 100 -9.65 14.57 7.00
N PRO A 101 -9.73 14.88 5.69
CA PRO A 101 -8.87 15.88 5.08
C PRO A 101 -8.97 17.23 5.77
N GLY A 102 -7.88 17.99 5.75
CA GLY A 102 -7.85 19.36 6.29
C GLY A 102 -7.91 19.44 7.83
N GLY A 103 -7.75 18.32 8.54
CA GLY A 103 -7.71 18.31 10.01
C GLY A 103 -9.08 18.50 10.67
N ALA A 104 -10.17 18.28 9.93
CA ALA A 104 -11.49 18.17 10.54
C ALA A 104 -11.50 17.04 11.59
N PRO A 105 -12.41 17.06 12.58
CA PRO A 105 -12.48 16.03 13.60
C PRO A 105 -12.49 14.63 12.96
N GLN A 106 -11.84 13.67 13.58
CA GLN A 106 -11.82 12.29 13.09
C GLN A 106 -13.24 11.71 12.99
N ILE A 107 -13.47 10.82 12.02
CA ILE A 107 -14.72 10.05 11.91
C ILE A 107 -14.89 9.25 13.20
N THR A 108 -15.99 9.50 13.89
CA THR A 108 -16.30 8.86 15.17
C THR A 108 -16.83 7.44 14.96
N PRO A 109 -16.75 6.55 15.97
CA PRO A 109 -17.36 5.22 15.90
C PRO A 109 -18.83 5.27 15.50
N ARG A 110 -19.60 6.20 16.09
CA ARG A 110 -21.04 6.35 15.79
C ARG A 110 -21.32 6.74 14.34
N GLU A 111 -20.49 7.59 13.74
CA GLU A 111 -20.63 7.97 12.33
C GLU A 111 -20.29 6.79 11.40
N PHE A 112 -19.25 6.03 11.75
CA PHE A 112 -18.88 4.83 11.01
C PHE A 112 -19.97 3.76 11.11
N ASP A 113 -20.51 3.51 12.30
CA ASP A 113 -21.59 2.54 12.52
C ASP A 113 -22.85 2.93 11.73
N ARG A 114 -23.19 4.23 11.70
CA ARG A 114 -24.28 4.71 10.83
C ARG A 114 -24.02 4.42 9.35
N PHE A 115 -22.80 4.67 8.87
CA PHE A 115 -22.43 4.36 7.49
C PHE A 115 -22.57 2.86 7.20
N VAL A 116 -22.19 2.01 8.15
CA VAL A 116 -22.38 0.55 8.04
C VAL A 116 -23.86 0.22 7.90
N ASP A 117 -24.70 0.73 8.80
CA ASP A 117 -26.13 0.45 8.83
C ASP A 117 -26.85 0.93 7.56
N GLU A 118 -26.52 2.12 7.07
CA GLU A 118 -27.21 2.76 5.95
C GLU A 118 -26.69 2.32 4.58
N VAL A 119 -25.43 1.87 4.49
CA VAL A 119 -24.78 1.59 3.20
C VAL A 119 -24.26 0.17 3.10
N VAL A 120 -23.47 -0.28 4.08
CA VAL A 120 -22.79 -1.59 4.01
C VAL A 120 -23.78 -2.72 4.17
N SER A 121 -24.56 -2.71 5.26
CA SER A 121 -25.58 -3.72 5.58
C SER A 121 -26.57 -3.97 4.43
N PRO A 122 -27.21 -2.96 3.83
CA PRO A 122 -28.11 -3.20 2.69
C PRO A 122 -27.38 -3.60 1.40
N THR A 123 -26.07 -3.32 1.26
CA THR A 123 -25.29 -3.73 0.08
C THR A 123 -24.78 -5.17 0.20
N PHE A 124 -24.53 -5.64 1.42
CA PHE A 124 -24.04 -6.98 1.74
C PHE A 124 -24.95 -7.66 2.78
N PRO A 125 -26.20 -7.99 2.40
CA PRO A 125 -27.18 -8.59 3.31
C PRO A 125 -26.79 -10.00 3.78
N ASP A 126 -25.95 -10.70 3.00
CA ASP A 126 -25.44 -12.04 3.33
C ASP A 126 -24.40 -12.00 4.47
N GLY A 127 -23.93 -10.82 4.85
CA GLY A 127 -23.02 -10.60 5.97
C GLY A 127 -21.65 -10.04 5.59
N PHE A 128 -20.97 -9.55 6.61
CA PHE A 128 -19.61 -9.00 6.57
C PHE A 128 -19.05 -8.95 7.99
N THR A 129 -17.73 -8.82 8.11
CA THR A 129 -17.03 -8.69 9.40
C THR A 129 -16.31 -7.35 9.46
N ILE A 130 -16.48 -6.61 10.57
CA ILE A 130 -15.76 -5.36 10.82
C ILE A 130 -14.61 -5.62 11.79
N GLN A 131 -13.42 -5.09 11.50
CA GLN A 131 -12.29 -5.09 12.43
C GLN A 131 -11.76 -3.67 12.66
N GLN A 132 -11.30 -3.42 13.88
CA GLN A 132 -10.54 -2.21 14.19
C GLN A 132 -9.10 -2.41 13.71
N ALA A 133 -8.53 -1.38 13.10
CA ALA A 133 -7.17 -1.41 12.57
C ALA A 133 -6.48 -0.06 12.79
N GLU A 134 -5.16 -0.06 12.62
CA GLU A 134 -4.37 1.16 12.45
C GLU A 134 -3.61 1.04 11.13
N GLY A 135 -3.81 2.02 10.25
CA GLY A 135 -3.06 2.17 9.02
C GLY A 135 -1.71 2.83 9.30
N GLY A 136 -0.70 2.48 8.51
CA GLY A 136 0.60 3.14 8.56
C GLY A 136 1.21 3.23 7.19
N TRP A 137 1.54 4.44 6.72
CA TRP A 137 2.30 4.64 5.48
C TRP A 137 3.47 5.58 5.69
N ARG A 138 4.47 5.43 4.84
CA ARG A 138 5.59 6.36 4.77
C ARG A 138 5.19 7.52 3.86
N ASP A 139 5.13 8.71 4.43
CA ASP A 139 5.07 9.96 3.68
C ASP A 139 6.32 10.07 2.80
N THR A 140 6.13 10.19 1.49
CA THR A 140 7.22 10.13 0.53
C THR A 140 8.04 11.41 0.47
N GLU A 141 7.51 12.53 0.97
CA GLU A 141 8.17 13.84 0.95
C GLU A 141 9.02 14.03 2.22
N THR A 142 8.47 13.69 3.38
CA THR A 142 9.09 13.86 4.70
C THR A 142 9.81 12.61 5.19
N GLY A 143 9.48 11.42 4.65
CA GLY A 143 10.00 10.12 5.11
C GLY A 143 9.38 9.62 6.42
N ALA A 144 8.47 10.39 7.03
CA ALA A 144 7.81 10.04 8.28
C ALA A 144 6.81 8.89 8.09
N THR A 145 6.67 8.03 9.10
CA THR A 145 5.55 7.08 9.13
C THR A 145 4.34 7.76 9.75
N ILE A 146 3.34 8.04 8.94
CA ILE A 146 2.04 8.53 9.38
C ILE A 146 1.23 7.30 9.80
N ARG A 147 0.59 7.38 10.97
CA ARG A 147 -0.34 6.37 11.47
C ARG A 147 -1.72 6.99 11.56
N GLU A 148 -2.72 6.26 11.10
CA GLU A 148 -4.11 6.68 11.22
C GLU A 148 -4.95 5.56 11.84
N PRO A 149 -5.95 5.89 12.65
CA PRO A 149 -7.00 4.94 13.00
C PRO A 149 -7.76 4.49 11.74
N SER A 150 -8.06 3.21 11.67
CA SER A 150 -8.73 2.61 10.51
C SER A 150 -9.82 1.62 10.92
N ARG A 151 -10.67 1.30 9.95
CA ARG A 151 -11.60 0.16 9.99
C ARG A 151 -11.40 -0.70 8.77
N THR A 152 -11.53 -2.01 8.92
CA THR A 152 -11.60 -2.92 7.78
C THR A 152 -12.94 -3.63 7.75
N ILE A 153 -13.44 -3.88 6.54
CA ILE A 153 -14.63 -4.70 6.32
C ILE A 153 -14.24 -5.87 5.43
N LEU A 154 -14.38 -7.08 5.95
CA LEU A 154 -14.14 -8.33 5.24
C LEU A 154 -15.47 -8.91 4.77
N ILE A 155 -15.52 -9.29 3.49
CA ILE A 155 -16.66 -9.89 2.82
C ILE A 155 -16.20 -11.19 2.16
N LEU A 156 -16.94 -12.27 2.41
CA LEU A 156 -16.81 -13.53 1.67
C LEU A 156 -18.02 -13.62 0.74
N ALA A 157 -17.78 -13.80 -0.56
CA ALA A 157 -18.85 -13.80 -1.55
C ALA A 157 -18.63 -14.88 -2.62
N PRO A 158 -19.71 -15.53 -3.09
CA PRO A 158 -19.65 -16.39 -4.27
C PRO A 158 -19.14 -15.62 -5.49
N ALA A 159 -18.29 -16.28 -6.27
CA ALA A 159 -17.66 -15.69 -7.46
C ALA A 159 -17.54 -16.72 -8.59
N ALA A 160 -18.56 -17.56 -8.72
CA ALA A 160 -18.58 -18.75 -9.57
C ALA A 160 -18.25 -18.46 -11.04
N ASP A 161 -18.64 -17.28 -11.54
CA ASP A 161 -18.40 -16.87 -12.91
C ASP A 161 -18.02 -15.38 -13.03
N ALA A 162 -17.84 -14.91 -14.28
CA ALA A 162 -17.48 -13.53 -14.56
C ALA A 162 -18.59 -12.53 -14.22
N ALA A 163 -19.86 -12.92 -14.35
CA ALA A 163 -20.99 -12.06 -14.04
C ALA A 163 -21.12 -11.84 -12.53
N ALA A 164 -20.99 -12.91 -11.73
CA ALA A 164 -20.96 -12.84 -10.27
C ALA A 164 -19.80 -11.97 -9.76
N ARG A 165 -18.60 -12.12 -10.36
CA ARG A 165 -17.44 -11.27 -10.05
C ARG A 165 -17.67 -9.80 -10.38
N ALA A 166 -18.28 -9.50 -11.54
CA ALA A 166 -18.62 -8.14 -11.91
C ALA A 166 -19.66 -7.54 -10.96
N ALA A 167 -20.71 -8.29 -10.61
CA ALA A 167 -21.73 -7.84 -9.67
C ALA A 167 -21.18 -7.59 -8.26
N LEU A 168 -20.27 -8.46 -7.76
CA LEU A 168 -19.54 -8.22 -6.52
C LEU A 168 -18.72 -6.94 -6.61
N ARG A 169 -17.99 -6.74 -7.72
CA ARG A 169 -17.19 -5.53 -7.93
C ARG A 169 -18.03 -4.26 -7.89
N THR A 170 -19.19 -4.25 -8.55
CA THR A 170 -20.13 -3.13 -8.53
C THR A 170 -20.61 -2.80 -7.11
N ARG A 171 -20.94 -3.82 -6.30
CA ARG A 171 -21.34 -3.63 -4.90
C ARG A 171 -20.21 -3.06 -4.04
N LEU A 172 -18.99 -3.57 -4.19
CA LEU A 172 -17.82 -3.05 -3.48
C LEU A 172 -17.56 -1.58 -3.84
N ASP A 173 -17.59 -1.24 -5.13
CA ASP A 173 -17.38 0.13 -5.58
C ASP A 173 -18.51 1.07 -5.11
N ARG A 174 -19.76 0.60 -4.99
CA ARG A 174 -20.85 1.37 -4.37
C ARG A 174 -20.50 1.80 -2.95
N VAL A 175 -20.04 0.88 -2.11
CA VAL A 175 -19.63 1.18 -0.72
C VAL A 175 -18.47 2.16 -0.70
N ARG A 176 -17.43 1.92 -1.52
CA ARG A 176 -16.25 2.79 -1.61
C ARG A 176 -16.63 4.22 -1.99
N SER A 177 -17.41 4.39 -3.05
CA SER A 177 -17.83 5.70 -3.52
C SER A 177 -18.78 6.39 -2.54
N ALA A 178 -19.63 5.65 -1.83
CA ALA A 178 -20.49 6.22 -0.80
C ALA A 178 -19.67 6.76 0.38
N TYR A 179 -18.66 6.02 0.85
CA TYR A 179 -17.77 6.47 1.92
C TYR A 179 -16.97 7.71 1.52
N ILE A 180 -16.38 7.69 0.31
CA ILE A 180 -15.67 8.83 -0.27
C ILE A 180 -16.53 10.09 -0.26
N ARG A 181 -17.79 9.99 -0.69
CA ARG A 181 -18.72 11.14 -0.70
C ARG A 181 -19.20 11.54 0.69
N ALA A 182 -19.41 10.60 1.61
CA ALA A 182 -19.95 10.90 2.93
C ALA A 182 -18.94 11.58 3.86
N PHE A 183 -17.65 11.32 3.66
CA PHE A 183 -16.59 11.77 4.56
C PHE A 183 -15.43 12.49 3.85
N ASP A 184 -15.63 12.89 2.59
CA ASP A 184 -14.66 13.58 1.73
C ASP A 184 -13.31 12.84 1.61
N GLN A 185 -13.32 11.51 1.70
CA GLN A 185 -12.11 10.70 1.65
C GLN A 185 -11.50 10.64 0.25
N GLN A 186 -10.18 10.58 0.17
CA GLN A 186 -9.50 10.47 -1.13
C GLN A 186 -9.69 9.08 -1.77
N ALA A 187 -9.73 8.04 -0.94
CA ALA A 187 -9.87 6.67 -1.37
C ALA A 187 -10.42 5.75 -0.26
N VAL A 188 -10.89 4.59 -0.67
CA VAL A 188 -11.07 3.41 0.19
C VAL A 188 -10.26 2.29 -0.43
N GLY A 189 -9.34 1.69 0.34
CA GLY A 189 -8.53 0.57 -0.13
C GLY A 189 -9.41 -0.64 -0.40
N LEU A 190 -9.07 -1.42 -1.42
CA LEU A 190 -9.74 -2.69 -1.73
C LEU A 190 -8.68 -3.72 -2.09
N ALA A 191 -8.64 -4.81 -1.32
CA ALA A 191 -7.91 -6.02 -1.66
C ALA A 191 -8.91 -7.14 -1.94
N THR A 192 -8.63 -7.96 -2.96
CA THR A 192 -9.45 -9.14 -3.27
C THR A 192 -8.55 -10.33 -3.52
N GLY A 193 -8.96 -11.51 -3.06
CA GLY A 193 -8.26 -12.76 -3.31
C GLY A 193 -9.22 -13.95 -3.36
N PRO A 194 -8.78 -15.09 -3.90
CA PRO A 194 -9.52 -16.33 -3.78
C PRO A 194 -9.55 -16.78 -2.31
N ALA A 195 -10.63 -17.44 -1.91
CA ALA A 195 -10.77 -18.07 -0.61
C ALA A 195 -11.47 -19.42 -0.75
N CYS A 196 -11.04 -20.39 0.05
CA CYS A 196 -11.77 -21.63 0.29
C CYS A 196 -12.40 -21.51 1.67
N VAL A 197 -13.71 -21.73 1.74
CA VAL A 197 -14.52 -21.39 2.91
C VAL A 197 -15.48 -22.53 3.23
N ASP A 198 -15.60 -22.85 4.51
CA ASP A 198 -16.58 -23.77 5.08
C ASP A 198 -17.24 -23.08 6.30
N PHE A 199 -18.52 -23.36 6.56
CA PHE A 199 -19.33 -22.68 7.58
C PHE A 199 -20.11 -23.67 8.46
#